data_AF-C4YG94-F1
#
_entry.id   AF-C4YG94-F1
#
_cell.length_a   1.000
_cell.length_b   1.000
_cell.length_c   1.000
_cell.angle_alpha   90.00
_cell.angle_beta   90.00
_cell.angle_gamma   90.00
#
_symmetry.space_group_name_H-M   'P 1'
#
loop_
_entity.id
_entity.type
_entity.pdbx_description
1 polymer ?
#
loop_
_entity_poly.entity_id
_entity_poly.type
_entity_poly.pdbx_seq_one_letter_code
_entity_poly.pdbx_strand_id
1 'polypeptide(L)'
;MSSGPFYRSYSFNALWALVFKFPLFAYLVGFVEDFVISIIKTGPIPKHVAMIMDGNRTYAKKHRLPLKEGHFAGANALVKVCKD
;
A
#
# COMPACT_ATOMS: atom_id res chain seq x y z
N MET A 1 -43.09 -13.39 -24.52
CA MET A 1 -43.01 -11.99 -24.99
C MET A 1 -41.65 -11.44 -24.58
N SER A 2 -40.93 -10.89 -25.55
CA SER A 2 -39.51 -10.52 -25.57
C SER A 2 -38.98 -9.71 -24.37
N SER A 3 -37.78 -10.06 -23.91
CA SER A 3 -36.78 -9.07 -23.47
C SER A 3 -35.37 -9.64 -23.70
N GLY A 4 -34.67 -9.04 -24.67
CA GLY A 4 -33.42 -9.52 -25.27
C GLY A 4 -32.17 -9.42 -24.39
N PRO A 5 -30.99 -9.83 -24.92
CA PRO A 5 -29.77 -9.92 -24.14
C PRO A 5 -29.29 -8.54 -23.68
N PHE A 6 -29.02 -8.44 -22.38
CA PHE A 6 -28.51 -7.25 -21.71
C PHE A 6 -27.04 -7.03 -22.12
N TYR A 7 -26.79 -6.21 -23.14
CA TYR A 7 -25.44 -5.75 -23.47
C TYR A 7 -24.92 -4.93 -22.28
N ARG A 8 -24.06 -5.53 -21.46
CA ARG A 8 -23.43 -4.86 -20.32
C ARG A 8 -22.47 -3.82 -20.87
N SER A 9 -22.89 -2.56 -20.93
CA SER A 9 -22.02 -1.44 -21.30
C SER A 9 -20.78 -1.47 -20.41
N TYR A 10 -19.63 -1.79 -20.99
CA TYR A 10 -18.34 -1.58 -20.35
C TYR A 10 -18.21 -0.09 -20.07
N SER A 11 -18.44 0.30 -18.81
CA SER A 11 -18.21 1.66 -18.36
C SER A 11 -16.72 1.99 -18.56
N PHE A 12 -16.39 3.18 -19.08
CA PHE A 12 -15.01 3.65 -19.28
C PHE A 12 -14.09 3.42 -18.05
N ASN A 13 -14.67 3.41 -16.85
CA ASN A 13 -13.98 3.11 -15.59
C ASN A 13 -13.42 1.68 -15.50
N ALA A 14 -14.06 0.70 -16.15
CA ALA A 14 -13.58 -0.69 -16.17
C ALA A 14 -12.32 -0.86 -17.03
N LEU A 15 -12.19 -0.06 -18.09
CA LEU A 15 -11.06 -0.09 -19.00
C LEU A 15 -9.84 0.60 -18.37
N TRP A 16 -10.06 1.73 -17.70
CA TRP A 16 -9.04 2.35 -16.83
C TRP A 16 -8.62 1.42 -15.68
N ALA A 17 -9.56 0.73 -15.04
CA ALA A 17 -9.22 -0.25 -14.01
C ALA A 17 -8.39 -1.42 -14.56
N LEU A 18 -8.62 -1.87 -15.79
CA LEU A 18 -7.83 -2.93 -16.43
C LEU A 18 -6.38 -2.47 -16.68
N VAL A 19 -6.20 -1.22 -17.12
CA VAL A 19 -4.89 -0.61 -17.36
C VAL A 19 -4.11 -0.40 -16.05
N PHE A 20 -4.78 -0.02 -14.95
CA PHE A 20 -4.12 0.15 -13.65
C PHE A 20 -3.95 -1.16 -12.85
N LYS A 21 -4.70 -2.21 -13.20
CA LYS A 21 -4.53 -3.56 -12.63
C LYS A 21 -3.46 -4.37 -13.38
N PHE A 22 -2.73 -3.72 -14.29
CA PHE A 22 -1.76 -4.36 -15.15
C PHE A 22 -0.51 -4.75 -14.33
N PRO A 23 -0.14 -6.04 -14.30
CA PRO A 23 0.93 -6.56 -13.43
C PRO A 23 2.32 -5.99 -13.76
N LEU A 24 2.48 -5.44 -14.97
CA LEU A 24 3.74 -4.88 -15.45
C LEU A 24 4.16 -3.62 -14.67
N PHE A 25 3.20 -2.79 -14.23
CA PHE A 25 3.54 -1.61 -13.42
C PHE A 25 4.03 -2.02 -12.02
N ALA A 26 3.37 -3.00 -11.40
CA ALA A 26 3.83 -3.55 -10.13
C ALA A 26 5.23 -4.17 -10.25
N TYR A 27 5.51 -4.88 -11.35
CA TYR A 27 6.84 -5.41 -11.64
C TYR A 27 7.90 -4.31 -11.80
N LEU A 28 7.56 -3.23 -12.50
CA LEU A 28 8.47 -2.09 -12.69
C LEU A 28 8.78 -1.38 -11.37
N VAL A 29 7.78 -1.20 -10.50
CA VAL A 29 8.00 -0.64 -9.15
C VAL A 29 8.91 -1.54 -8.33
N GLY A 30 8.66 -2.86 -8.33
CA GLY A 30 9.52 -3.83 -7.64
C GLY A 30 10.96 -3.81 -8.15
N PHE A 31 11.15 -3.73 -9.47
CA PHE A 31 12.50 -3.63 -10.06
C PHE A 31 13.26 -2.38 -9.60
N VAL A 32 12.58 -1.23 -9.54
CA VAL A 32 13.20 0.02 -9.04
C VAL A 32 13.52 -0.08 -7.55
N GLU A 33 12.63 -0.66 -6.75
CA GLU A 33 12.84 -0.90 -5.33
C GLU A 33 14.08 -1.79 -5.09
N ASP A 34 14.17 -2.93 -5.79
CA ASP A 34 15.32 -3.84 -5.71
C ASP A 34 16.63 -3.17 -6.14
N PHE A 35 16.59 -2.35 -7.19
CA PHE A 35 17.75 -1.59 -7.65
C PHE A 35 18.24 -0.60 -6.58
N VAL A 36 17.34 0.16 -5.96
CA VAL A 36 17.67 1.10 -4.88
C VAL A 36 18.22 0.36 -3.66
N ILE A 37 17.59 -0.76 -3.28
CA ILE A 37 18.07 -1.60 -2.17
C ILE A 37 19.48 -2.13 -2.46
N SER A 38 19.76 -2.57 -3.70
CA SER A 38 21.07 -3.06 -4.11
C SER A 38 22.15 -1.98 -3.99
N ILE A 39 21.83 -0.73 -4.34
CA ILE A 39 22.75 0.40 -4.18
C ILE A 39 23.03 0.64 -2.70
N ILE A 40 22.00 0.70 -1.85
CA ILE A 40 22.15 0.95 -0.41
C ILE A 40 22.97 -0.16 0.28
N LYS A 41 22.78 -1.42 -0.14
CA LYS A 41 23.53 -2.59 0.37
C LYS A 41 25.04 -2.54 0.07
N THR A 42 25.49 -1.70 -0.85
CA THR A 42 26.93 -1.52 -1.13
C THR A 42 27.64 -0.80 0.02
N GLY A 43 26.90 -0.10 0.89
CA GLY A 43 27.41 0.53 2.12
C GLY A 43 27.32 -0.38 3.36
N PRO A 44 27.74 0.12 4.54
CA PRO A 44 27.64 -0.62 5.79
C PRO A 44 26.17 -0.82 6.20
N ILE A 45 25.73 -2.07 6.31
CA ILE A 45 24.36 -2.44 6.68
C ILE A 45 24.20 -2.37 8.21
N PRO A 46 23.17 -1.67 8.74
CA PRO A 46 22.92 -1.60 10.17
C PRO A 46 22.50 -2.97 10.71
N LYS A 47 23.10 -3.38 11.82
CA LYS A 47 22.80 -4.66 12.49
C LYS A 47 21.61 -4.60 13.45
N HIS A 48 21.22 -3.39 13.87
CA HIS A 48 20.13 -3.16 14.80
C HIS A 48 19.46 -1.82 14.49
N VAL A 49 18.12 -1.82 14.42
CA VAL A 49 17.31 -0.63 14.16
C VAL A 49 16.25 -0.55 15.26
N ALA A 50 16.21 0.57 15.98
CA ALA A 50 15.17 0.87 16.95
C ALA A 50 14.17 1.87 16.36
N MET A 51 12.87 1.61 16.52
CA MET A 51 11.80 2.49 16.02
C MET A 51 10.95 2.99 17.19
N ILE A 52 10.70 4.30 17.23
CA ILE A 52 9.77 4.92 18.18
C ILE A 52 8.48 5.25 17.42
N MET A 53 7.38 4.57 17.77
CA MET A 53 6.07 4.84 17.18
C MET A 53 5.38 6.06 17.82
N ASP A 54 5.83 7.26 17.48
CA ASP A 54 5.11 8.48 17.84
C ASP A 54 4.14 8.91 16.73
N GLY A 55 3.09 9.65 17.09
CA GLY A 55 2.16 10.26 16.14
C GLY A 55 0.81 9.54 15.97
N ASN A 56 0.57 8.41 16.64
CA ASN A 56 -0.71 7.68 16.57
C ASN A 56 -1.92 8.55 16.94
N ARG A 57 -1.76 9.44 17.93
CA ARG A 57 -2.80 10.41 18.32
C ARG A 57 -3.03 11.48 17.25
N THR A 58 -1.97 11.97 16.63
CA THR A 58 -2.05 13.00 15.57
C THR A 58 -2.67 12.41 14.31
N TYR A 59 -2.34 11.17 13.98
CA TYR A 59 -2.96 10.41 12.91
C TYR A 59 -4.47 10.25 13.13
N ALA A 60 -4.90 9.83 14.33
CA ALA A 60 -6.32 9.72 14.67
C ALA A 60 -7.07 11.05 14.48
N LYS A 61 -6.50 12.16 14.96
CA LYS A 61 -7.10 13.50 14.81
C LYS A 61 -7.21 13.92 13.34
N LYS A 62 -6.16 13.70 12.55
CA LYS A 62 -6.14 14.08 11.11
C LYS A 62 -7.18 13.30 10.30
N HIS A 63 -7.37 12.02 10.62
CA HIS A 63 -8.33 11.14 9.95
C HIS A 63 -9.72 11.11 10.59
N ARG A 64 -9.97 11.95 11.61
CA ARG A 64 -11.23 12.01 12.39
C ARG A 64 -11.63 10.65 12.97
N LEU A 65 -10.63 9.85 13.35
CA LEU A 65 -10.82 8.53 13.95
C LEU A 65 -10.81 8.62 15.48
N PRO A 66 -11.50 7.69 16.17
CA PRO A 66 -11.32 7.49 17.60
C PRO A 66 -9.85 7.27 17.97
N LEU A 67 -9.43 7.76 19.14
CA LEU A 67 -8.05 7.61 19.61
C LEU A 67 -7.58 6.15 19.66
N LYS A 68 -8.49 5.25 20.08
CA LYS A 68 -8.24 3.79 20.10
C LYS A 68 -7.87 3.27 18.72
N GLU A 69 -8.60 3.66 17.67
CA GLU A 69 -8.30 3.24 16.30
C GLU A 69 -6.95 3.77 15.81
N GLY A 70 -6.53 4.96 16.25
CA GLY A 70 -5.17 5.45 16.01
C GLY A 70 -4.08 4.58 16.62
N HIS A 71 -4.30 4.07 17.84
CA HIS A 71 -3.37 3.12 18.47
C HIS A 71 -3.34 1.77 17.74
N PHE A 72 -4.50 1.26 17.31
CA PHE A 72 -4.57 0.04 16.50
C PHE A 72 -3.89 0.21 15.14
N ALA A 73 -4.05 1.37 14.49
CA ALA A 73 -3.37 1.67 13.23
C ALA A 73 -1.84 1.69 13.39
N GLY A 74 -1.34 2.29 14.47
CA GLY A 74 0.09 2.25 14.81
C GLY A 74 0.59 0.83 15.04
N ALA A 75 -0.12 0.03 15.85
CA ALA A 75 0.22 -1.36 16.08
C ALA A 75 0.23 -2.19 14.78
N ASN A 76 -0.76 -2.01 13.91
CA ASN A 76 -0.81 -2.67 12.61
C ASN A 76 0.34 -2.25 11.69
N ALA A 77 0.76 -0.98 11.75
CA ALA A 77 1.91 -0.49 11.00
C ALA A 77 3.21 -1.17 11.46
N LEU A 78 3.44 -1.33 12.77
CA LEU A 78 4.57 -2.11 13.26
C LEU A 78 4.51 -3.55 12.81
N VAL A 79 3.35 -4.19 12.94
CA VAL A 79 3.18 -5.59 12.50
C VAL A 79 3.50 -5.71 11.01
N LYS A 80 3.13 -4.74 10.17
CA LYS A 80 3.44 -4.75 8.74
C LYS A 80 4.94 -4.56 8.44
N VAL A 81 5.64 -3.77 9.25
CA VAL A 81 7.08 -3.48 9.05
C VAL A 81 7.97 -4.56 9.64
N CYS A 82 7.55 -5.18 10.76
CA CYS A 82 8.31 -6.20 11.47
C CYS A 82 7.89 -7.63 11.11
N LYS A 83 6.72 -7.83 10.48
CA LYS A 83 6.46 -9.08 9.77
C LYS A 83 7.15 -8.98 8.42
N ASP A 84 8.22 -9.75 8.30
CA ASP A 84 8.60 -10.35 7.03
C ASP A 84 7.42 -11.15 6.45
#